data_AF-A0A9D1PWF1-F1
#
_entry.id   AF-A0A9D1PWF1-F1
#
_cell.length_a   1.000
_cell.length_b   1.000
_cell.length_c   1.000
_cell.angle_alpha   90.00
_cell.angle_beta   90.00
_cell.angle_gamma   90.00
#
_symmetry.space_group_name_H-M   'P 1'
#
loop_
_entity.id
_entity.type
_entity.pdbx_description
1 polymer ?
#
loop_
_entity_poly.entity_id
_entity_poly.type
_entity_poly.pdbx_seq_one_letter_code
_entity_poly.pdbx_strand_id
1 'polypeptide(L)'
;MDTLAQHADPAAACADNCAEIYARIQGIPEHSVSLMTRASHGRALRIGAYLFYAAGDWLIGIGYPLQGTPSVEDFDRALDKAISQTGATDCRIVACELPARLAGHLTKQDAYYILPLERPLPGRLVNIVNKASQSLRIETGTTFTPQHRRLWGEFMGFAGLPSNVQALYASVEELLSSPDCEISLLNAYNAEGFLTACLVVDTAQPGFDTYLLGAHSRQHPVPHASDVLFARMIAEARQRSKAFLHLGLGVNQGIARFKRKWGGFPALPYLEAQWKEQKRSASVNVILHSIEASLDTTLSEQEHREHDFAQRPFRMLWRLDKDGRTSWIGGTAHFFCKSFERSFKQLYKNIDTVLFEGHLDDASLETISLAGKQPPAPEACLYDLLSQEERHRLERMVRGPEGPLFRFLNAEAENKADVRWYLRRTQHWYAFFALWCAFLERRGWRYSVDLEAWRLAHSLGKHVLAMEDIEEQLEALRAVPVQRAVNHLRNCALWPAYLRANARAYLAGDLMGLMGTSTEFPTRTGHIIGARDQRFRERMVPYLEEGRALALVGSAHLLNLRSMLEEDGFTVTPQNRSLWGRIRNYG
;
A
#
# COMPACT_ATOMS: atom_id res chain seq x y z
N MET A 1 -0.24 -11.23 -62.22
CA MET A 1 0.97 -10.92 -61.44
C MET A 1 0.60 -9.78 -60.52
N ASP A 2 -0.06 -10.16 -59.42
CA ASP A 2 -0.54 -9.26 -58.38
C ASP A 2 0.64 -8.78 -57.53
N THR A 3 0.76 -7.47 -57.40
CA THR A 3 1.62 -6.85 -56.38
C THR A 3 0.72 -6.39 -55.24
N LEU A 4 0.70 -7.21 -54.18
CA LEU A 4 0.13 -6.91 -52.87
C LEU A 4 0.89 -5.73 -52.25
N ALA A 5 0.42 -4.51 -52.47
CA ALA A 5 0.78 -3.37 -51.64
C ALA A 5 -0.07 -3.44 -50.36
N GLN A 6 0.56 -3.95 -49.29
CA GLN A 6 0.00 -4.01 -47.95
C GLN A 6 -0.43 -2.60 -47.49
N HIS A 7 -1.72 -2.45 -47.19
CA HIS A 7 -2.23 -1.35 -46.39
C HIS A 7 -1.63 -1.46 -44.98
N ALA A 8 -0.62 -0.64 -44.69
CA ALA A 8 -0.14 -0.44 -43.34
C ALA A 8 -1.24 0.24 -42.50
N ASP A 9 -1.61 -0.40 -41.40
CA ASP A 9 -2.54 0.10 -40.39
C ASP A 9 -1.94 1.37 -39.74
N PRO A 10 -2.63 2.53 -39.76
CA PRO A 10 -2.14 3.76 -39.13
C PRO A 10 -1.98 3.64 -37.60
N ALA A 11 -2.42 2.55 -36.96
CA ALA A 11 -2.11 2.25 -35.56
C ALA A 11 -0.62 1.92 -35.32
N ALA A 12 0.13 1.46 -36.33
CA ALA A 12 1.52 1.02 -36.18
C ALA A 12 2.56 2.15 -36.17
N ALA A 13 2.18 3.40 -36.52
CA ALA A 13 3.09 4.55 -36.60
C ALA A 13 3.09 5.44 -35.34
N CYS A 14 2.42 5.05 -34.25
CA CYS A 14 2.15 5.92 -33.09
C CYS A 14 3.12 5.74 -31.91
N ALA A 15 3.95 4.69 -31.89
CA ALA A 15 4.81 4.39 -30.74
C ALA A 15 5.91 5.43 -30.51
N ASP A 16 6.51 5.97 -31.58
CA ASP A 16 7.62 6.94 -31.48
C ASP A 16 7.18 8.37 -31.11
N ASN A 17 5.87 8.64 -30.96
CA ASN A 17 5.32 10.00 -30.78
C ASN A 17 4.60 10.23 -29.43
N CYS A 18 4.39 9.19 -28.62
CA CYS A 18 3.63 9.29 -27.38
C CYS A 18 4.31 10.22 -26.35
N ALA A 19 5.61 10.06 -26.14
CA ALA A 19 6.36 10.86 -25.17
C ALA A 19 6.42 12.34 -25.54
N GLU A 20 6.60 12.67 -26.83
CA GLU A 20 6.61 14.05 -27.33
C GLU A 20 5.24 14.72 -27.22
N ILE A 21 4.18 14.01 -27.60
CA ILE A 21 2.80 14.51 -27.45
C ILE A 21 2.47 14.70 -25.97
N TYR A 22 2.81 13.73 -25.12
CA TYR A 22 2.57 13.82 -23.68
C TYR A 22 3.34 15.00 -23.05
N ALA A 23 4.60 15.22 -23.43
CA ALA A 23 5.40 16.34 -22.93
C ALA A 23 4.79 17.72 -23.24
N ARG A 24 3.98 17.81 -24.31
CA ARG A 24 3.24 19.03 -24.68
C ARG A 24 1.91 19.18 -23.92
N ILE A 25 1.21 18.07 -23.68
CA ILE A 25 -0.11 18.08 -23.02
C ILE A 25 0.04 18.18 -21.49
N GLN A 26 1.06 17.51 -20.94
CA GLN A 26 1.41 17.46 -19.52
C GLN A 26 0.29 16.97 -18.61
N GLY A 27 -0.40 15.90 -19.02
CA GLY A 27 -1.35 15.20 -18.16
C GLY A 27 -2.40 14.43 -18.94
N ILE A 28 -3.20 13.69 -18.18
CA ILE A 28 -4.41 13.00 -18.62
C ILE A 28 -5.57 13.36 -17.67
N PRO A 29 -6.85 13.08 -18.01
CA PRO A 29 -8.00 13.40 -17.17
C PRO A 29 -7.91 12.85 -15.75
N GLU A 30 -7.35 11.66 -15.60
CA GLU A 30 -7.21 10.94 -14.33
C GLU A 30 -6.17 11.61 -13.40
N HIS A 31 -5.43 12.62 -13.87
CA HIS A 31 -4.63 13.50 -13.02
C HIS A 31 -5.45 14.60 -12.33
N SER A 32 -6.74 14.74 -12.64
CA SER A 32 -7.65 15.64 -11.92
C SER A 32 -7.92 15.09 -10.52
N VAL A 33 -7.07 15.46 -9.57
CA VAL A 33 -7.08 14.93 -8.20
C VAL A 33 -8.44 15.13 -7.53
N SER A 34 -9.00 16.35 -7.60
CA SER A 34 -10.28 16.66 -6.95
C SER A 34 -11.43 15.86 -7.54
N LEU A 35 -11.52 15.79 -8.87
CA LEU A 35 -12.51 14.97 -9.56
C LEU A 35 -12.38 13.49 -9.16
N MET A 36 -11.19 12.92 -9.28
CA MET A 36 -10.96 11.48 -9.09
C MET A 36 -11.14 11.06 -7.64
N THR A 37 -10.67 11.85 -6.67
CA THR A 37 -10.88 11.57 -5.25
C THR A 37 -12.37 11.57 -4.89
N ARG A 38 -13.15 12.50 -5.43
CA ARG A 38 -14.60 12.56 -5.17
C ARG A 38 -15.34 11.43 -5.87
N ALA A 39 -15.08 11.22 -7.16
CA ALA A 39 -15.77 10.22 -7.97
C ALA A 39 -15.46 8.77 -7.53
N SER A 40 -14.28 8.52 -6.99
CA SER A 40 -13.89 7.18 -6.49
C SER A 40 -14.09 7.01 -4.98
N HIS A 41 -14.35 8.09 -4.25
CA HIS A 41 -14.25 8.16 -2.78
C HIS A 41 -12.89 7.67 -2.23
N GLY A 42 -11.84 7.72 -3.05
CA GLY A 42 -10.47 7.30 -2.70
C GLY A 42 -9.55 8.48 -2.39
N ARG A 43 -8.58 8.26 -1.50
CA ARG A 43 -7.54 9.26 -1.22
C ARG A 43 -6.47 9.25 -2.30
N ALA A 44 -5.98 10.42 -2.68
CA ALA A 44 -4.87 10.56 -3.62
C ALA A 44 -3.52 10.34 -2.91
N LEU A 45 -2.59 9.72 -3.62
CA LEU A 45 -1.26 9.33 -3.18
C LEU A 45 -0.27 9.67 -4.27
N ARG A 46 0.82 10.38 -3.94
CA ARG A 46 1.90 10.65 -4.88
C ARG A 46 3.13 9.83 -4.49
N ILE A 47 3.63 9.02 -5.41
CA ILE A 47 4.89 8.27 -5.24
C ILE A 47 5.80 8.61 -6.41
N GLY A 48 6.89 9.33 -6.10
CA GLY A 48 7.76 9.90 -7.11
C GLY A 48 7.00 10.86 -8.03
N ALA A 49 7.05 10.57 -9.34
CA ALA A 49 6.35 11.34 -10.37
C ALA A 49 4.91 10.84 -10.63
N TYR A 50 4.46 9.75 -9.99
CA TYR A 50 3.19 9.10 -10.35
C TYR A 50 2.11 9.33 -9.30
N LEU A 51 0.86 9.28 -9.77
CA LEU A 51 -0.34 9.49 -8.97
C LEU A 51 -1.08 8.16 -8.80
N PHE A 52 -1.58 7.92 -7.59
CA PHE A 52 -2.37 6.77 -7.22
C PHE A 52 -3.60 7.21 -6.43
N TYR A 53 -4.66 6.42 -6.49
CA TYR A 53 -5.86 6.58 -5.68
C TYR A 53 -6.13 5.28 -4.94
N ALA A 54 -6.51 5.35 -3.67
CA ALA A 54 -6.77 4.15 -2.87
C ALA A 54 -7.87 4.38 -1.84
N ALA A 55 -8.64 3.32 -1.56
CA ALA A 55 -9.47 3.21 -0.37
C ALA A 55 -9.72 1.73 -0.05
N GLY A 56 -9.91 1.40 1.22
CA GLY A 56 -10.13 0.02 1.64
C GLY A 56 -9.03 -0.91 1.13
N ASP A 57 -9.41 -1.89 0.31
CA ASP A 57 -8.53 -2.90 -0.25
C ASP A 57 -8.15 -2.66 -1.72
N TRP A 58 -8.52 -1.52 -2.32
CA TRP A 58 -8.29 -1.24 -3.74
C TRP A 58 -7.30 -0.09 -4.00
N LEU A 59 -6.63 -0.16 -5.15
CA LEU A 59 -5.69 0.85 -5.66
C LEU A 59 -5.91 1.07 -7.16
N ILE A 60 -5.94 2.34 -7.58
CA ILE A 60 -5.87 2.75 -8.98
C ILE A 60 -4.55 3.50 -9.19
N GLY A 61 -3.66 2.96 -10.02
CA GLY A 61 -2.39 3.60 -10.39
C GLY A 61 -2.43 4.26 -11.77
N ILE A 62 -1.89 5.49 -11.85
CA ILE A 62 -1.81 6.24 -13.10
C ILE A 62 -0.36 6.18 -13.61
N GLY A 63 -0.15 5.41 -14.67
CA GLY A 63 1.14 5.18 -15.34
C GLY A 63 1.65 6.32 -16.20
N TYR A 64 0.93 7.45 -16.23
CA TYR A 64 1.41 8.70 -16.78
C TYR A 64 1.98 9.56 -15.66
N PRO A 65 3.24 10.03 -15.76
CA PRO A 65 3.86 10.79 -14.68
C PRO A 65 3.37 12.25 -14.69
N LEU A 66 3.17 12.83 -13.51
CA LEU A 66 2.84 14.25 -13.33
C LEU A 66 3.93 15.18 -13.89
N GLN A 67 5.18 14.71 -13.98
CA GLN A 67 6.32 15.45 -14.51
C GLN A 67 7.26 14.50 -15.26
N GLY A 68 7.79 14.96 -16.40
CA GLY A 68 8.69 14.18 -17.25
C GLY A 68 7.97 13.27 -18.25
N THR A 69 8.71 12.32 -18.82
CA THR A 69 8.21 11.37 -19.83
C THR A 69 7.81 10.05 -19.19
N PRO A 70 6.80 9.34 -19.73
CA PRO A 70 6.44 8.02 -19.22
C PRO A 70 7.61 7.04 -19.27
N SER A 71 7.89 6.37 -18.15
CA SER A 71 8.79 5.21 -18.04
C SER A 71 8.05 4.07 -17.36
N VAL A 72 8.15 2.87 -17.96
CA VAL A 72 7.56 1.66 -17.42
C VAL A 72 8.30 1.21 -16.17
N GLU A 73 9.65 1.25 -16.16
CA GLU A 73 10.42 0.83 -15.00
C GLU A 73 10.18 1.74 -13.79
N ASP A 74 10.13 3.06 -14.00
CA ASP A 74 9.90 4.02 -12.92
C ASP A 74 8.48 3.90 -12.37
N PHE A 75 7.50 3.70 -13.25
CA PHE A 75 6.12 3.45 -12.85
C PHE A 75 6.00 2.13 -12.07
N ASP A 76 6.63 1.04 -12.52
CA ASP A 76 6.53 -0.26 -11.85
C ASP A 76 7.13 -0.21 -10.44
N ARG A 77 8.26 0.51 -10.26
CA ARG A 77 8.82 0.76 -8.92
C ARG A 77 7.90 1.60 -8.04
N ALA A 78 7.25 2.62 -8.61
CA ALA A 78 6.30 3.46 -7.87
C ALA A 78 5.03 2.67 -7.50
N LEU A 79 4.54 1.83 -8.40
CA LEU A 79 3.39 0.94 -8.22
C LEU A 79 3.64 -0.07 -7.11
N ASP A 80 4.82 -0.71 -7.09
CA ASP A 80 5.20 -1.63 -6.02
C ASP A 80 5.24 -0.96 -4.65
N LYS A 81 5.75 0.27 -4.59
CA LYS A 81 5.70 1.09 -3.36
C LYS A 81 4.28 1.46 -2.98
N ALA A 82 3.42 1.82 -3.95
CA ALA A 82 2.03 2.18 -3.70
C ALA A 82 1.24 1.01 -3.11
N ILE A 83 1.35 -0.17 -3.72
CA ILE A 83 0.75 -1.41 -3.24
C ILE A 83 1.25 -1.75 -1.83
N SER A 84 2.55 -1.59 -1.59
CA SER A 84 3.14 -1.86 -0.27
C SER A 84 2.65 -0.88 0.80
N GLN A 85 2.49 0.41 0.47
CA GLN A 85 2.00 1.46 1.38
C GLN A 85 0.49 1.45 1.62
N THR A 86 -0.30 0.86 0.72
CA THR A 86 -1.77 0.81 0.88
C THR A 86 -2.26 -0.54 1.34
N GLY A 87 -1.43 -1.58 1.22
CA GLY A 87 -1.86 -2.97 1.43
C GLY A 87 -2.94 -3.42 0.45
N ALA A 88 -3.15 -2.68 -0.65
CA ALA A 88 -4.22 -2.94 -1.60
C ALA A 88 -4.05 -4.31 -2.25
N THR A 89 -5.16 -5.02 -2.37
CA THR A 89 -5.23 -6.32 -3.05
C THR A 89 -5.99 -6.27 -4.34
N ASP A 90 -6.88 -5.29 -4.53
CA ASP A 90 -7.59 -5.07 -5.78
C ASP A 90 -6.92 -3.93 -6.54
N CYS A 91 -6.05 -4.28 -7.48
CA CYS A 91 -5.22 -3.30 -8.17
C CYS A 91 -5.73 -3.10 -9.59
N ARG A 92 -5.84 -1.83 -9.97
CA ARG A 92 -6.11 -1.38 -11.32
C ARG A 92 -5.04 -0.37 -11.71
N ILE A 93 -4.58 -0.41 -12.95
CA ILE A 93 -3.74 0.64 -13.50
C ILE A 93 -4.24 1.11 -14.85
N VAL A 94 -3.89 2.35 -15.18
CA VAL A 94 -4.03 2.94 -16.50
C VAL A 94 -2.68 3.46 -16.92
N ALA A 95 -2.12 3.00 -18.04
CA ALA A 95 -0.79 3.39 -18.49
C ALA A 95 -0.69 3.47 -20.02
N CYS A 96 0.36 4.12 -20.53
CA CYS A 96 0.72 4.07 -21.95
C CYS A 96 1.27 2.69 -22.35
N GLU A 97 2.02 2.07 -21.44
CA GLU A 97 2.65 0.78 -21.58
C GLU A 97 2.57 0.06 -20.23
N LEU A 98 2.29 -1.25 -20.26
CA LEU A 98 2.16 -2.05 -19.03
C LEU A 98 3.51 -2.64 -18.62
N PRO A 99 3.83 -2.67 -17.32
CA PRO A 99 4.93 -3.49 -16.81
C PRO A 99 4.78 -4.94 -17.28
N ALA A 100 5.89 -5.58 -17.64
CA ALA A 100 5.89 -6.93 -18.22
C ALA A 100 5.13 -7.96 -17.35
N ARG A 101 5.23 -7.84 -16.02
CA ARG A 101 4.52 -8.71 -15.07
C ARG A 101 2.98 -8.58 -15.12
N LEU A 102 2.47 -7.46 -15.65
CA LEU A 102 1.04 -7.15 -15.74
C LEU A 102 0.46 -7.38 -17.14
N ALA A 103 1.27 -7.82 -18.11
CA ALA A 103 0.81 -8.08 -19.48
C ALA A 103 -0.34 -9.11 -19.53
N GLY A 104 -0.33 -10.11 -18.64
CA GLY A 104 -1.40 -11.11 -18.52
C GLY A 104 -2.69 -10.61 -17.84
N HIS A 105 -2.70 -9.37 -17.36
CA HIS A 105 -3.81 -8.75 -16.62
C HIS A 105 -4.50 -7.62 -17.40
N LEU A 106 -4.17 -7.45 -18.69
CA LEU A 106 -4.80 -6.47 -19.57
C LEU A 106 -6.30 -6.74 -19.69
N THR A 107 -7.11 -5.75 -19.32
CA THR A 107 -8.58 -5.81 -19.41
C THR A 107 -9.13 -4.94 -20.54
N LYS A 108 -8.43 -3.86 -20.89
CA LYS A 108 -8.91 -2.91 -21.91
C LYS A 108 -7.76 -2.19 -22.61
N GLN A 109 -7.92 -2.00 -23.91
CA GLN A 109 -7.04 -1.19 -24.75
C GLN A 109 -7.87 -0.15 -25.52
N ASP A 110 -7.44 1.11 -25.48
CA ASP A 110 -8.05 2.23 -26.20
C ASP A 110 -6.97 3.32 -26.41
N ALA A 111 -7.37 4.53 -26.80
CA ALA A 111 -6.52 5.70 -26.80
C ALA A 111 -7.31 6.93 -26.34
N TYR A 112 -6.62 7.83 -25.66
CA TYR A 112 -7.14 9.16 -25.40
C TYR A 112 -7.09 10.00 -26.67
N TYR A 113 -8.22 10.65 -26.96
CA TYR A 113 -8.35 11.55 -28.09
C TYR A 113 -8.10 12.97 -27.65
N ILE A 114 -7.26 13.68 -28.41
CA ILE A 114 -6.86 15.05 -28.12
C ILE A 114 -7.22 15.94 -29.30
N LEU A 115 -7.60 17.18 -29.01
CA LEU A 115 -7.83 18.24 -29.98
C LEU A 115 -6.93 19.45 -29.68
N PRO A 116 -5.92 19.74 -30.52
CA PRO A 116 -5.12 20.95 -30.41
C PRO A 116 -5.96 22.19 -30.75
N LEU A 117 -5.98 23.17 -29.85
CA LEU A 117 -6.87 24.33 -29.97
C LEU A 117 -6.38 25.40 -30.93
N GLU A 118 -5.09 25.39 -31.30
CA GLU A 118 -4.52 26.27 -32.32
C GLU A 118 -5.05 25.96 -33.74
N ARG A 119 -5.54 24.73 -33.96
CA ARG A 119 -6.05 24.32 -35.27
C ARG A 119 -7.41 24.97 -35.56
N PRO A 120 -7.65 25.46 -36.79
CA PRO A 120 -8.95 26.00 -37.15
C PRO A 120 -10.03 24.92 -37.09
N LEU A 121 -11.25 25.33 -36.77
CA LEU A 121 -12.40 24.43 -36.81
C LEU A 121 -12.70 24.00 -38.25
N PRO A 122 -13.16 22.76 -38.49
CA PRO A 122 -13.59 22.33 -39.82
C PRO A 122 -14.71 23.24 -40.36
N GLY A 123 -14.48 23.91 -41.50
CA GLY A 123 -15.40 24.95 -42.02
C GLY A 123 -16.84 24.47 -42.22
N ARG A 124 -17.04 23.19 -42.58
CA ARG A 124 -18.38 22.58 -42.68
C ARG A 124 -19.12 22.59 -41.33
N LEU A 125 -18.42 22.30 -40.22
CA LEU A 125 -19.01 22.30 -38.88
C LEU A 125 -19.29 23.72 -38.40
N VAL A 126 -18.44 24.69 -38.72
CA VAL A 126 -18.68 26.11 -38.40
C VAL A 126 -20.02 26.58 -38.97
N ASN A 127 -20.31 26.27 -40.24
CA ASN A 127 -21.57 26.63 -40.88
C ASN A 127 -22.78 25.95 -40.21
N ILE A 128 -22.65 24.66 -39.86
CA ILE A 128 -23.71 23.90 -39.18
C ILE A 128 -23.99 24.49 -37.80
N VAL A 129 -22.94 24.79 -37.02
CA VAL A 129 -23.03 25.38 -35.68
C VAL A 129 -23.68 26.76 -35.74
N ASN A 130 -23.24 27.62 -36.65
CA ASN A 130 -23.79 28.97 -36.79
C ASN A 130 -25.30 28.90 -37.06
N LYS A 131 -25.75 28.01 -37.95
CA LYS A 131 -27.17 27.82 -38.23
C LYS A 131 -27.94 27.24 -37.04
N ALA A 132 -27.42 26.18 -36.41
CA ALA A 132 -28.09 25.52 -35.29
C ALA A 132 -28.14 26.39 -34.01
N SER A 133 -27.15 27.26 -33.82
CA SER A 133 -27.09 28.18 -32.67
C SER A 133 -28.21 29.22 -32.67
N GLN A 134 -28.79 29.55 -33.83
CA GLN A 134 -29.90 30.50 -33.93
C GLN A 134 -31.19 29.99 -33.28
N SER A 135 -31.34 28.66 -33.18
CA SER A 135 -32.50 27.99 -32.58
C SER A 135 -32.26 27.49 -31.14
N LEU A 136 -31.09 27.78 -30.56
CA LEU A 136 -30.69 27.27 -29.26
C LEU A 136 -30.22 28.38 -28.34
N ARG A 137 -30.70 28.36 -27.09
CA ARG A 137 -30.11 29.16 -26.00
C ARG A 137 -29.02 28.33 -25.34
N ILE A 138 -27.78 28.84 -25.37
CA ILE A 138 -26.63 28.18 -24.77
C ILE A 138 -26.31 28.82 -23.42
N GLU A 139 -26.02 28.00 -22.43
CA GLU A 139 -25.72 28.44 -21.07
C GLU A 139 -24.58 27.62 -20.49
N THR A 140 -23.66 28.30 -19.79
CA THR A 140 -22.63 27.65 -18.98
C THR A 140 -23.02 27.84 -17.52
N GLY A 141 -23.06 26.76 -16.74
CA GLY A 141 -23.48 26.81 -15.35
C GLY A 141 -22.83 25.74 -14.49
N THR A 142 -22.96 25.88 -13.18
CA THR A 142 -22.46 24.91 -12.19
C THR A 142 -23.58 24.27 -11.38
N THR A 143 -24.84 24.62 -11.67
CA THR A 143 -26.00 24.12 -10.93
C THR A 143 -26.65 22.94 -11.66
N PHE A 144 -26.69 21.77 -10.99
CA PHE A 144 -27.46 20.64 -11.46
C PHE A 144 -28.95 20.85 -11.14
N THR A 145 -29.83 20.60 -12.11
CA THR A 145 -31.27 20.94 -12.00
C THR A 145 -32.15 19.74 -12.36
N PRO A 146 -33.47 19.78 -12.07
CA PRO A 146 -34.38 18.70 -12.45
C PRO A 146 -34.40 18.39 -13.95
N GLN A 147 -34.14 19.36 -14.83
CA GLN A 147 -34.05 19.11 -16.27
C GLN A 147 -32.84 18.25 -16.63
N HIS A 148 -31.69 18.45 -15.96
CA HIS A 148 -30.50 17.61 -16.11
C HIS A 148 -30.77 16.17 -15.68
N ARG A 149 -31.42 15.99 -14.51
CA ARG A 149 -31.80 14.67 -14.01
C ARG A 149 -32.71 13.91 -14.99
N ARG A 150 -33.68 14.60 -15.60
CA ARG A 150 -34.56 14.02 -16.64
C ARG A 150 -33.77 13.63 -17.89
N LEU A 151 -32.91 14.52 -18.39
CA LEU A 151 -32.06 14.26 -19.54
C LEU A 151 -31.12 13.07 -19.31
N TRP A 152 -30.52 12.98 -18.12
CA TRP A 152 -29.65 11.86 -17.75
C TRP A 152 -30.42 10.55 -17.71
N GLY A 153 -31.58 10.52 -17.04
CA GLY A 153 -32.43 9.34 -16.98
C GLY A 153 -32.89 8.88 -18.37
N GLU A 154 -33.27 9.84 -19.23
CA GLU A 154 -33.61 9.57 -20.62
C GLU A 154 -32.45 8.92 -21.36
N PHE A 155 -31.27 9.56 -21.34
CA PHE A 155 -30.08 9.12 -22.05
C PHE A 155 -29.59 7.75 -21.60
N MET A 156 -29.47 7.55 -20.28
CA MET A 156 -29.03 6.28 -19.71
C MET A 156 -30.00 5.14 -20.03
N GLY A 157 -31.31 5.43 -20.14
CA GLY A 157 -32.33 4.45 -20.48
C GLY A 157 -32.18 3.81 -21.87
N PHE A 158 -31.51 4.48 -22.82
CA PHE A 158 -31.32 3.93 -24.18
C PHE A 158 -29.86 3.75 -24.60
N ALA A 159 -28.89 4.35 -23.91
CA ALA A 159 -27.49 4.36 -24.35
C ALA A 159 -26.71 3.07 -24.04
N GLY A 160 -27.22 2.18 -23.17
CA GLY A 160 -26.56 0.90 -22.84
C GLY A 160 -25.15 1.07 -22.25
N LEU A 161 -24.98 2.02 -21.33
CA LEU A 161 -23.67 2.41 -20.81
C LEU A 161 -23.08 1.37 -19.84
N PRO A 162 -21.75 1.16 -19.81
CA PRO A 162 -21.09 0.37 -18.77
C PRO A 162 -21.32 0.93 -17.35
N SER A 163 -21.28 0.06 -16.34
CA SER A 163 -21.59 0.41 -14.93
C SER A 163 -20.72 1.54 -14.37
N ASN A 164 -19.43 1.56 -14.69
CA ASN A 164 -18.51 2.63 -14.26
C ASN A 164 -18.86 3.99 -14.89
N VAL A 165 -19.37 4.00 -16.12
CA VAL A 165 -19.84 5.23 -16.77
C VAL A 165 -21.16 5.69 -16.16
N GLN A 166 -22.09 4.77 -15.86
CA GLN A 166 -23.33 5.08 -15.15
C GLN A 166 -23.06 5.69 -13.76
N ALA A 167 -22.10 5.15 -13.02
CA ALA A 167 -21.68 5.70 -11.73
C ALA A 167 -21.18 7.15 -11.84
N LEU A 168 -20.44 7.47 -12.90
CA LEU A 168 -19.98 8.85 -13.16
C LEU A 168 -21.15 9.80 -13.51
N TYR A 169 -22.17 9.34 -14.24
CA TYR A 169 -23.39 10.13 -14.46
C TYR A 169 -24.14 10.39 -13.14
N ALA A 170 -24.17 9.41 -12.24
CA ALA A 170 -24.83 9.52 -10.94
C ALA A 170 -24.10 10.49 -9.98
N SER A 171 -22.78 10.63 -10.09
CA SER A 171 -21.99 11.51 -9.22
C SER A 171 -21.94 12.97 -9.66
N VAL A 172 -22.38 13.33 -10.88
CA VAL A 172 -22.27 14.71 -11.42
C VAL A 172 -22.84 15.78 -10.48
N GLU A 173 -23.99 15.53 -9.86
CA GLU A 173 -24.63 16.48 -8.93
C GLU A 173 -23.79 16.73 -7.68
N GLU A 174 -23.20 15.67 -7.12
CA GLU A 174 -22.28 15.74 -5.97
C GLU A 174 -20.97 16.45 -6.35
N LEU A 175 -20.43 16.13 -7.52
CA LEU A 175 -19.20 16.72 -8.04
C LEU A 175 -19.33 18.22 -8.25
N LEU A 176 -20.44 18.69 -8.83
CA LEU A 176 -20.73 20.12 -9.02
C LEU A 176 -20.95 20.88 -7.70
N SER A 177 -21.42 20.19 -6.67
CA SER A 177 -21.62 20.77 -5.34
C SER A 177 -20.33 20.86 -4.51
N SER A 178 -19.25 20.22 -4.99
CA SER A 178 -17.97 20.16 -4.29
C SER A 178 -17.12 21.40 -4.62
N PRO A 179 -16.69 22.19 -3.62
CA PRO A 179 -15.96 23.45 -3.87
C PRO A 179 -14.58 23.25 -4.50
N ASP A 180 -14.00 22.05 -4.35
CA ASP A 180 -12.67 21.71 -4.84
C ASP A 180 -12.69 21.19 -6.30
N CYS A 181 -13.87 20.99 -6.89
CA CYS A 181 -14.04 20.45 -8.24
C CYS A 181 -14.33 21.55 -9.25
N GLU A 182 -13.45 21.72 -10.24
CA GLU A 182 -13.60 22.72 -11.30
C GLU A 182 -14.38 22.17 -12.51
N ILE A 183 -15.64 21.81 -12.26
CA ILE A 183 -16.53 21.21 -13.26
C ILE A 183 -17.64 22.18 -13.63
N SER A 184 -17.99 22.21 -14.91
CA SER A 184 -19.10 23.02 -15.44
C SER A 184 -20.00 22.22 -16.38
N LEU A 185 -21.23 22.71 -16.51
CA LEU A 185 -22.24 22.23 -17.44
C LEU A 185 -22.36 23.20 -18.61
N LEU A 186 -22.30 22.68 -19.83
CA LEU A 186 -22.65 23.39 -21.05
C LEU A 186 -24.01 22.91 -21.52
N ASN A 187 -25.01 23.77 -21.45
CA ASN A 187 -26.42 23.46 -21.65
C ASN A 187 -26.96 24.07 -22.94
N ALA A 188 -27.75 23.31 -23.68
CA ALA A 188 -28.48 23.78 -24.86
C ALA A 188 -29.98 23.65 -24.63
N TYR A 189 -30.69 24.78 -24.64
CA TYR A 189 -32.15 24.83 -24.52
C TYR A 189 -32.80 25.18 -25.85
N ASN A 190 -33.93 24.57 -26.17
CA ASN A 190 -34.76 24.99 -27.31
C ASN A 190 -35.58 26.25 -26.99
N ALA A 191 -36.34 26.74 -27.97
CA ALA A 191 -37.18 27.93 -27.83
C ALA A 191 -38.26 27.78 -26.73
N GLU A 192 -38.72 26.55 -26.48
CA GLU A 192 -39.70 26.23 -25.45
C GLU A 192 -39.09 26.09 -24.04
N GLY A 193 -37.76 26.20 -23.91
CA GLY A 193 -37.05 26.17 -22.62
C GLY A 193 -36.72 24.78 -22.09
N PHE A 194 -36.84 23.73 -22.91
CA PHE A 194 -36.41 22.37 -22.58
C PHE A 194 -34.92 22.17 -22.84
N LEU A 195 -34.22 21.53 -21.90
CA LEU A 195 -32.83 21.11 -22.05
C LEU A 195 -32.72 19.98 -23.09
N THR A 196 -32.10 20.28 -24.23
CA THR A 196 -31.99 19.38 -25.39
C THR A 196 -30.66 18.64 -25.45
N ALA A 197 -29.60 19.22 -24.90
CA ALA A 197 -28.31 18.60 -24.74
C ALA A 197 -27.54 19.25 -23.59
N CYS A 198 -26.64 18.49 -22.98
CA CYS A 198 -25.75 18.97 -21.93
C CYS A 198 -24.39 18.26 -22.03
N LEU A 199 -23.29 19.01 -21.91
CA LEU A 199 -21.93 18.47 -21.76
C LEU A 199 -21.39 18.82 -20.37
N VAL A 200 -20.66 17.89 -19.76
CA VAL A 200 -19.92 18.10 -18.51
C VAL A 200 -18.45 18.27 -18.84
N VAL A 201 -17.86 19.36 -18.37
CA VAL A 201 -16.48 19.74 -18.67
C VAL A 201 -15.71 19.92 -17.38
N ASP A 202 -14.57 19.22 -17.24
CA ASP A 202 -13.60 19.46 -16.17
C ASP A 202 -12.50 20.41 -16.68
N THR A 203 -12.27 21.48 -15.93
CA THR A 203 -11.36 22.57 -16.27
C THR A 203 -10.15 22.67 -15.34
N ALA A 204 -10.00 21.72 -14.40
CA ALA A 204 -8.97 21.74 -13.36
C ALA A 204 -7.53 21.66 -13.91
N GLN A 205 -7.32 21.03 -15.06
CA GLN A 205 -5.98 20.80 -15.60
C GLN A 205 -5.43 22.07 -16.26
N PRO A 206 -4.22 22.55 -15.93
CA PRO A 206 -3.71 23.82 -16.47
C PRO A 206 -3.62 23.85 -18.01
N GLY A 207 -3.17 22.76 -18.63
CA GLY A 207 -2.89 22.71 -20.08
C GLY A 207 -4.08 22.39 -20.98
N PHE A 208 -5.16 21.83 -20.42
CA PHE A 208 -6.33 21.37 -21.19
C PHE A 208 -7.61 21.34 -20.37
N ASP A 209 -8.76 21.35 -21.05
CA ASP A 209 -10.01 20.90 -20.42
C ASP A 209 -10.37 19.50 -20.88
N THR A 210 -11.13 18.80 -20.06
CA THR A 210 -11.62 17.47 -20.35
C THR A 210 -13.11 17.48 -20.63
N TYR A 211 -13.49 16.95 -21.80
CA TYR A 211 -14.85 16.47 -22.03
C TYR A 211 -15.08 15.20 -21.22
N LEU A 212 -15.84 15.32 -20.12
CA LEU A 212 -16.10 14.19 -19.21
C LEU A 212 -17.28 13.36 -19.71
N LEU A 213 -18.44 13.99 -19.84
CA LEU A 213 -19.71 13.34 -20.16
C LEU A 213 -20.56 14.23 -21.08
N GLY A 214 -21.53 13.63 -21.74
CA GLY A 214 -22.52 14.39 -22.48
C GLY A 214 -23.78 13.59 -22.76
N ALA A 215 -24.92 14.27 -22.81
CA ALA A 215 -26.17 13.65 -23.22
C ALA A 215 -26.97 14.57 -24.14
N HIS A 216 -27.91 13.97 -24.84
CA HIS A 216 -28.86 14.65 -25.70
C HIS A 216 -30.24 14.02 -25.57
N SER A 217 -31.28 14.84 -25.72
CA SER A 217 -32.66 14.40 -25.63
C SER A 217 -33.12 13.82 -26.97
N ARG A 218 -33.88 12.73 -26.90
CA ARG A 218 -34.69 12.16 -27.97
C ARG A 218 -36.16 12.57 -27.87
N GLN A 219 -36.62 12.99 -26.69
CA GLN A 219 -37.96 13.55 -26.47
C GLN A 219 -38.08 14.99 -27.00
N HIS A 220 -37.03 15.79 -26.84
CA HIS A 220 -36.95 17.16 -27.36
C HIS A 220 -35.70 17.33 -28.24
N PRO A 221 -35.59 16.59 -29.37
CA PRO A 221 -34.38 16.59 -30.17
C PRO A 221 -34.26 17.89 -30.97
N VAL A 222 -33.12 18.57 -30.84
CA VAL A 222 -32.73 19.63 -31.77
C VAL A 222 -31.48 19.18 -32.53
N PRO A 223 -31.54 19.12 -33.88
CA PRO A 223 -30.38 18.74 -34.68
C PRO A 223 -29.16 19.59 -34.34
N HIS A 224 -28.01 18.94 -34.20
CA HIS A 224 -26.71 19.58 -33.95
C HIS A 224 -26.58 20.30 -32.59
N ALA A 225 -27.47 20.08 -31.61
CA ALA A 225 -27.34 20.67 -30.28
C ALA A 225 -25.99 20.31 -29.61
N SER A 226 -25.59 19.03 -29.62
CA SER A 226 -24.27 18.61 -29.13
C SER A 226 -23.10 19.23 -29.89
N ASP A 227 -23.28 19.51 -31.19
CA ASP A 227 -22.24 20.16 -32.00
C ASP A 227 -22.06 21.63 -31.62
N VAL A 228 -23.15 22.34 -31.34
CA VAL A 228 -23.10 23.72 -30.84
C VAL A 228 -22.42 23.77 -29.47
N LEU A 229 -22.76 22.85 -28.56
CA LEU A 229 -22.10 22.78 -27.25
C LEU A 229 -20.61 22.44 -27.35
N PHE A 230 -20.23 21.57 -28.27
CA PHE A 230 -18.82 21.24 -28.49
C PHE A 230 -18.03 22.42 -29.07
N ALA A 231 -18.63 23.18 -30.00
CA ALA A 231 -18.04 24.44 -30.48
C ALA A 231 -17.88 25.47 -29.35
N ARG A 232 -18.87 25.56 -28.46
CA ARG A 232 -18.82 26.43 -27.28
C ARG A 232 -17.68 26.02 -26.34
N MET A 233 -17.55 24.72 -26.05
CA MET A 233 -16.45 24.17 -25.25
C MET A 233 -15.08 24.56 -25.82
N ILE A 234 -14.89 24.43 -27.14
CA ILE A 234 -13.66 24.85 -27.83
C ILE A 234 -13.40 26.35 -27.65
N ALA A 235 -14.43 27.18 -27.78
CA ALA A 235 -14.30 28.63 -27.62
C ALA A 235 -13.91 29.01 -26.18
N GLU A 236 -14.55 28.40 -25.18
CA GLU A 236 -14.24 28.66 -23.76
C GLU A 236 -12.84 28.16 -23.38
N ALA A 237 -12.42 27.00 -23.88
CA ALA A 237 -11.08 26.48 -23.66
C ALA A 237 -10.01 27.44 -24.20
N ARG A 238 -10.23 27.99 -25.40
CA ARG A 238 -9.36 29.02 -25.98
C ARG A 238 -9.35 30.31 -25.17
N GLN A 239 -10.51 30.76 -24.68
CA GLN A 239 -10.59 31.95 -23.82
C GLN A 239 -9.80 31.78 -22.52
N ARG A 240 -9.78 30.57 -21.97
CA ARG A 240 -8.95 30.20 -20.81
C ARG A 240 -7.50 29.85 -21.19
N SER A 241 -7.08 30.16 -22.42
CA SER A 241 -5.72 29.96 -22.93
C SER A 241 -5.23 28.51 -22.83
N LYS A 242 -6.15 27.54 -22.92
CA LYS A 242 -5.77 26.12 -23.01
C LYS A 242 -5.15 25.83 -24.37
N ALA A 243 -4.14 24.96 -24.39
CA ALA A 243 -3.50 24.52 -25.63
C ALA A 243 -4.25 23.33 -26.27
N PHE A 244 -4.89 22.52 -25.44
CA PHE A 244 -5.56 21.29 -25.87
C PHE A 244 -6.95 21.14 -25.25
N LEU A 245 -7.78 20.32 -25.90
CA LEU A 245 -8.94 19.67 -25.31
C LEU A 245 -8.72 18.17 -25.24
N HIS A 246 -8.99 17.60 -24.08
CA HIS A 246 -8.95 16.18 -23.84
C HIS A 246 -10.35 15.61 -24.03
N LEU A 247 -10.54 14.80 -25.07
CA LEU A 247 -11.85 14.28 -25.45
C LEU A 247 -12.20 12.96 -24.75
N GLY A 248 -11.26 12.39 -23.99
CA GLY A 248 -11.39 11.09 -23.35
C GLY A 248 -11.24 9.93 -24.33
N LEU A 249 -11.61 8.73 -23.89
CA LEU A 249 -11.39 7.47 -24.61
C LEU A 249 -12.27 7.25 -25.83
N GLY A 250 -11.81 6.51 -26.84
CA GLY A 250 -12.60 6.21 -28.04
C GLY A 250 -13.95 5.54 -27.73
N VAL A 251 -13.98 4.64 -26.73
CA VAL A 251 -15.14 3.86 -26.23
C VAL A 251 -15.78 2.96 -27.29
N ASN A 252 -16.30 3.54 -28.39
CA ASN A 252 -16.85 2.82 -29.53
C ASN A 252 -16.67 3.64 -30.82
N GLN A 253 -16.96 3.03 -31.97
CA GLN A 253 -16.76 3.70 -33.26
C GLN A 253 -17.61 4.97 -33.44
N GLY A 254 -18.81 5.03 -32.85
CA GLY A 254 -19.68 6.20 -32.95
C GLY A 254 -19.10 7.42 -32.24
N ILE A 255 -18.66 7.24 -30.99
CA ILE A 255 -18.01 8.28 -30.19
C ILE A 255 -16.67 8.67 -30.82
N ALA A 256 -15.87 7.69 -31.28
CA ALA A 256 -14.60 7.97 -31.96
C ALA A 256 -14.81 8.79 -33.25
N ARG A 257 -15.84 8.50 -34.06
CA ARG A 257 -16.20 9.30 -35.24
C ARG A 257 -16.60 10.73 -34.87
N PHE A 258 -17.36 10.91 -33.78
CA PHE A 258 -17.72 12.23 -33.29
C PHE A 258 -16.47 13.05 -32.90
N LYS A 259 -15.46 12.44 -32.29
CA LYS A 259 -14.21 13.13 -31.93
C LYS A 259 -13.38 13.50 -33.16
N ARG A 260 -13.26 12.56 -34.11
CA ARG A 260 -12.52 12.78 -35.35
C ARG A 260 -13.13 13.85 -36.26
N LYS A 261 -14.46 13.96 -36.33
CA LYS A 261 -15.09 15.01 -37.15
C LYS A 261 -14.72 16.42 -36.69
N TRP A 262 -14.41 16.60 -35.41
CA TRP A 262 -13.95 17.88 -34.84
C TRP A 262 -12.44 18.10 -34.96
N GLY A 263 -11.72 17.18 -35.61
CA GLY A 263 -10.26 17.22 -35.74
C GLY A 263 -9.49 16.55 -34.60
N GLY A 264 -10.20 15.91 -33.67
CA GLY A 264 -9.57 15.13 -32.61
C GLY A 264 -8.95 13.85 -33.14
N PHE A 265 -7.79 13.46 -32.62
CA PHE A 265 -7.09 12.25 -33.04
C PHE A 265 -6.64 11.43 -31.82
N PRO A 266 -6.53 10.09 -31.94
CA PRO A 266 -6.00 9.25 -30.87
C PRO A 266 -4.52 9.59 -30.70
N ALA A 267 -4.14 10.04 -29.50
CA ALA A 267 -2.82 10.64 -29.27
C ALA A 267 -2.03 9.94 -28.18
N LEU A 268 -2.69 9.49 -27.11
CA LEU A 268 -2.05 8.81 -25.97
C LEU A 268 -2.66 7.41 -25.79
N PRO A 269 -1.88 6.32 -25.77
CA PRO A 269 -2.39 4.98 -25.54
C PRO A 269 -3.07 4.82 -24.17
N TYR A 270 -4.14 4.03 -24.12
CA TYR A 270 -4.80 3.67 -22.87
C TYR A 270 -4.76 2.16 -22.72
N LEU A 271 -3.89 1.67 -21.84
CA LEU A 271 -3.88 0.28 -21.40
C LEU A 271 -4.37 0.21 -19.98
N GLU A 272 -5.43 -0.56 -19.77
CA GLU A 272 -5.96 -0.84 -18.44
C GLU A 272 -5.64 -2.29 -18.08
N ALA A 273 -5.05 -2.48 -16.90
CA ALA A 273 -4.86 -3.81 -16.32
C ALA A 273 -5.54 -3.87 -14.96
N GLN A 274 -6.14 -5.01 -14.66
CA GLN A 274 -6.78 -5.29 -13.37
C GLN A 274 -6.35 -6.65 -12.85
N TRP A 275 -5.95 -6.72 -11.59
CA TRP A 275 -5.55 -7.97 -10.97
C TRP A 275 -5.79 -7.96 -9.46
N LYS A 276 -5.89 -9.16 -8.90
CA LYS A 276 -5.78 -9.34 -7.46
C LYS A 276 -4.31 -9.51 -7.10
N GLU A 277 -3.74 -8.51 -6.45
CA GLU A 277 -2.39 -8.61 -5.91
C GLU A 277 -2.39 -9.67 -4.82
N GLN A 278 -1.50 -10.65 -4.93
CA GLN A 278 -1.30 -11.59 -3.85
C GLN A 278 -0.73 -10.81 -2.70
N LYS A 279 -1.43 -10.78 -1.55
CA LYS A 279 -0.88 -10.16 -0.34
C LYS A 279 0.55 -10.63 -0.18
N ARG A 280 1.50 -9.68 -0.27
CA ARG A 280 2.90 -9.95 0.01
C ARG A 280 2.93 -10.48 1.43
N SER A 281 3.04 -11.81 1.47
CA SER A 281 3.25 -12.71 2.57
C SER A 281 3.52 -11.97 3.89
N ALA A 282 2.55 -12.04 4.82
CA ALA A 282 2.38 -11.25 6.05
C ALA A 282 3.57 -11.23 7.03
N SER A 283 4.66 -11.92 6.74
CA SER A 283 5.83 -12.00 7.60
C SER A 283 6.56 -10.67 7.77
N VAL A 284 6.55 -9.83 6.73
CA VAL A 284 7.14 -8.48 6.75
C VAL A 284 6.05 -7.43 6.92
N ASN A 285 4.84 -7.69 6.40
CA ASN A 285 3.68 -6.84 6.61
C ASN A 285 3.12 -6.85 8.03
N VAL A 286 3.48 -7.74 8.96
CA VAL A 286 3.08 -7.57 10.38
C VAL A 286 4.10 -6.70 11.13
N ILE A 287 5.38 -6.81 10.78
CA ILE A 287 6.43 -5.85 11.18
C ILE A 287 6.04 -4.46 10.63
N LEU A 288 5.59 -4.36 9.37
CA LEU A 288 5.12 -3.15 8.70
C LEU A 288 3.68 -2.69 9.04
N HIS A 289 2.68 -3.53 9.26
CA HIS A 289 1.33 -3.07 9.65
C HIS A 289 1.30 -2.61 11.11
N SER A 290 2.21 -3.11 11.95
CA SER A 290 2.47 -2.46 13.24
C SER A 290 3.05 -1.04 13.07
N ILE A 291 3.64 -0.70 11.90
CA ILE A 291 4.13 0.64 11.50
C ILE A 291 2.97 1.61 11.30
N GLU A 292 1.95 1.23 10.55
CA GLU A 292 0.86 2.13 10.15
C GLU A 292 -0.08 2.48 11.30
N ALA A 293 -0.39 1.52 12.18
CA ALA A 293 -1.28 1.74 13.33
C ALA A 293 -0.75 2.76 14.37
N SER A 294 0.51 3.18 14.27
CA SER A 294 1.12 4.16 15.17
C SER A 294 1.42 5.51 14.52
N LEU A 295 1.24 5.64 13.20
CA LEU A 295 1.54 6.84 12.42
C LEU A 295 0.30 7.56 11.90
N ASP A 296 -0.88 6.93 11.96
CA ASP A 296 -2.11 7.61 11.54
C ASP A 296 -2.69 8.42 12.70
N THR A 297 -2.77 9.74 12.51
CA THR A 297 -3.57 10.66 13.35
C THR A 297 -5.08 10.41 13.25
N THR A 298 -5.49 9.28 12.70
CA THR A 298 -6.88 8.80 12.68
C THR A 298 -6.95 7.30 12.94
N LEU A 299 -6.37 6.82 14.05
CA LEU A 299 -6.88 5.59 14.68
C LEU A 299 -8.39 5.80 14.91
N SER A 300 -9.21 4.82 14.52
CA SER A 300 -10.60 4.84 14.92
C SER A 300 -10.70 4.85 16.45
N GLU A 301 -11.79 5.40 17.01
CA GLU A 301 -12.01 5.39 18.46
C GLU A 301 -11.95 3.96 19.06
N GLN A 302 -12.24 2.94 18.25
CA GLN A 302 -12.11 1.55 18.65
C GLN A 302 -10.63 1.13 18.76
N GLU A 303 -9.82 1.40 17.74
CA GLU A 303 -8.40 1.03 17.74
C GLU A 303 -7.62 1.78 18.81
N HIS A 304 -7.95 3.05 19.08
CA HIS A 304 -7.34 3.82 20.16
C HIS A 304 -7.62 3.20 21.53
N ARG A 305 -8.87 2.78 21.77
CA ARG A 305 -9.25 2.06 23.00
C ARG A 305 -8.55 0.72 23.10
N GLU A 306 -8.49 -0.06 22.02
CA GLU A 306 -7.81 -1.35 22.00
C GLU A 306 -6.31 -1.21 22.28
N HIS A 307 -5.66 -0.19 21.71
CA HIS A 307 -4.28 0.15 21.98
C HIS A 307 -4.06 0.52 23.45
N ASP A 308 -4.90 1.38 24.01
CA ASP A 308 -4.84 1.74 25.43
C ASP A 308 -5.03 0.53 26.36
N PHE A 309 -5.97 -0.37 26.05
CA PHE A 309 -6.16 -1.62 26.78
C PHE A 309 -4.98 -2.59 26.65
N ALA A 310 -4.22 -2.50 25.57
CA ALA A 310 -3.06 -3.34 25.31
C ALA A 310 -1.81 -2.92 26.11
N GLN A 311 -1.76 -1.69 26.64
CA GLN A 311 -0.61 -1.16 27.37
C GLN A 311 -0.25 -1.99 28.60
N ARG A 312 1.02 -2.36 28.76
CA ARG A 312 1.54 -3.07 29.93
C ARG A 312 2.88 -2.48 30.39
N PRO A 313 3.24 -2.64 31.69
CA PRO A 313 4.58 -2.28 32.16
C PRO A 313 5.66 -3.11 31.46
N PHE A 314 6.72 -2.46 30.98
CA PHE A 314 7.90 -3.15 30.47
C PHE A 314 8.74 -3.68 31.63
N ARG A 315 8.69 -5.00 31.85
CA ARG A 315 9.35 -5.69 32.98
C ARG A 315 10.60 -6.47 32.61
N MET A 316 10.84 -6.64 31.31
CA MET A 316 12.08 -7.22 30.79
C MET A 316 13.16 -6.15 30.75
N LEU A 317 13.45 -5.52 31.91
CA LEU A 317 14.34 -4.37 32.03
C LEU A 317 15.23 -4.49 33.27
N TRP A 318 16.51 -4.18 33.11
CA TRP A 318 17.51 -4.13 34.16
C TRP A 318 18.21 -2.77 34.15
N ARG A 319 18.44 -2.23 35.34
CA ARG A 319 19.26 -1.05 35.57
C ARG A 319 20.71 -1.51 35.75
N LEU A 320 21.62 -0.76 35.16
CA LEU A 320 23.06 -0.99 35.17
C LEU A 320 23.72 0.22 35.83
N ASP A 321 24.37 0.03 36.96
CA ASP A 321 25.10 1.10 37.65
C ASP A 321 26.61 0.79 37.66
N LYS A 322 27.43 1.76 37.24
CA LYS A 322 28.89 1.67 37.28
C LYS A 322 29.49 3.07 37.43
N ASP A 323 30.45 3.24 38.33
CA ASP A 323 31.18 4.50 38.56
C ASP A 323 30.28 5.74 38.73
N GLY A 324 29.15 5.58 39.43
CA GLY A 324 28.17 6.65 39.67
C GLY A 324 27.29 7.02 38.47
N ARG A 325 27.40 6.27 37.36
CA ARG A 325 26.58 6.42 36.16
C ARG A 325 25.57 5.29 36.05
N THR A 326 24.43 5.59 35.43
CA THR A 326 23.31 4.65 35.29
C THR A 326 22.92 4.51 33.82
N SER A 327 22.83 3.26 33.36
CA SER A 327 22.32 2.84 32.05
C SER A 327 21.33 1.68 32.22
N TRP A 328 20.78 1.16 31.13
CA TRP A 328 19.79 0.09 31.16
C TRP A 328 20.03 -0.95 30.07
N ILE A 329 19.59 -2.18 30.33
CA ILE A 329 19.47 -3.23 29.31
C ILE A 329 18.09 -3.86 29.38
N GLY A 330 17.47 -4.08 28.22
CA GLY A 330 16.12 -4.61 28.10
C GLY A 330 16.00 -5.72 27.07
N GLY A 331 15.01 -6.59 27.29
CA GLY A 331 14.73 -7.79 26.51
C GLY A 331 13.53 -7.62 25.61
N THR A 332 13.72 -7.47 24.31
CA THR A 332 12.65 -7.28 23.33
C THR A 332 12.11 -8.61 22.80
N ALA A 333 10.89 -8.54 22.25
CA ALA A 333 10.25 -9.61 21.50
C ALA A 333 9.76 -9.04 20.16
N HIS A 334 10.11 -9.72 19.06
CA HIS A 334 9.74 -9.28 17.72
C HIS A 334 8.22 -9.22 17.48
N PHE A 335 7.44 -10.06 18.19
CA PHE A 335 5.98 -10.06 18.10
C PHE A 335 5.36 -10.27 19.48
N PHE A 336 4.34 -9.47 19.81
CA PHE A 336 3.66 -9.52 21.09
C PHE A 336 2.18 -9.10 21.00
N CYS A 337 1.39 -9.47 22.01
CA CYS A 337 -0.04 -9.15 22.10
C CYS A 337 -0.36 -7.92 22.95
N LYS A 338 0.67 -7.21 23.41
CA LYS A 338 0.60 -6.04 24.29
C LYS A 338 1.60 -4.99 23.82
N SER A 339 1.25 -3.73 24.05
CA SER A 339 2.12 -2.56 23.84
C SER A 339 2.83 -2.20 25.14
N PHE A 340 4.03 -1.64 25.02
CA PHE A 340 4.86 -1.15 26.12
C PHE A 340 5.21 0.33 25.95
N GLU A 341 4.60 1.01 24.98
CA GLU A 341 4.93 2.37 24.55
C GLU A 341 4.94 3.36 25.72
N ARG A 342 3.95 3.30 26.62
CA ARG A 342 3.92 4.17 27.82
C ARG A 342 5.13 3.96 28.73
N SER A 343 5.61 2.72 28.85
CA SER A 343 6.80 2.40 29.64
C SER A 343 8.06 2.94 28.98
N PHE A 344 8.18 2.78 27.66
CA PHE A 344 9.32 3.34 26.91
C PHE A 344 9.32 4.88 26.95
N LYS A 345 8.15 5.54 26.82
CA LYS A 345 8.02 7.01 26.95
C LYS A 345 8.57 7.51 28.29
N GLN A 346 8.29 6.78 29.37
CA GLN A 346 8.80 7.14 30.70
C GLN A 346 10.30 6.85 30.82
N LEU A 347 10.76 5.71 30.30
CA LEU A 347 12.16 5.29 30.34
C LEU A 347 13.05 6.27 29.56
N TYR A 348 12.64 6.69 28.37
CA TYR A 348 13.37 7.61 27.50
C TYR A 348 13.53 9.04 28.02
N LYS A 349 12.90 9.41 29.13
CA LYS A 349 13.19 10.69 29.80
C LYS A 349 14.62 10.77 30.32
N ASN A 350 15.21 9.62 30.65
CA ASN A 350 16.55 9.53 31.27
C ASN A 350 17.60 8.90 30.35
N ILE A 351 17.28 8.71 29.07
CA ILE A 351 18.15 8.05 28.10
C ILE A 351 18.40 8.99 26.94
N ASP A 352 19.64 9.04 26.47
CA ASP A 352 20.06 9.81 25.31
C ASP A 352 20.42 8.89 24.13
N THR A 353 21.01 7.71 24.42
CA THR A 353 21.44 6.72 23.42
C THR A 353 20.68 5.41 23.57
N VAL A 354 20.17 4.87 22.47
CA VAL A 354 19.46 3.59 22.42
C VAL A 354 20.13 2.67 21.41
N LEU A 355 20.50 1.47 21.83
CA LEU A 355 21.16 0.46 21.00
C LEU A 355 20.19 -0.69 20.74
N PHE A 356 20.14 -1.17 19.50
CA PHE A 356 19.37 -2.34 19.07
C PHE A 356 20.29 -3.42 18.52
N GLU A 357 19.82 -4.68 18.46
CA GLU A 357 20.61 -5.78 17.90
C GLU A 357 21.15 -5.45 16.51
N GLY A 358 20.32 -4.92 15.61
CA GLY A 358 20.78 -4.38 14.34
C GLY A 358 19.77 -3.39 13.75
N HIS A 359 19.85 -3.18 12.45
CA HIS A 359 19.02 -2.19 11.76
C HIS A 359 17.54 -2.57 11.73
N LEU A 360 16.66 -1.60 12.02
CA LEU A 360 15.20 -1.76 12.09
C LEU A 360 14.44 -0.81 11.14
N ASP A 361 15.16 -0.12 10.26
CA ASP A 361 14.57 0.72 9.22
C ASP A 361 14.03 -0.13 8.04
N ASP A 362 13.11 0.46 7.27
CA ASP A 362 12.39 -0.24 6.20
C ASP A 362 13.32 -0.84 5.14
N ALA A 363 14.40 -0.13 4.77
CA ALA A 363 15.32 -0.59 3.72
C ALA A 363 16.14 -1.81 4.18
N SER A 364 16.59 -1.80 5.44
CA SER A 364 17.29 -2.92 6.05
C SER A 364 16.38 -4.16 6.18
N LEU A 365 15.14 -3.97 6.63
CA LEU A 365 14.16 -5.05 6.76
C LEU A 365 13.76 -5.64 5.39
N GLU A 366 13.65 -4.80 4.36
CA GLU A 366 13.40 -5.24 2.98
C GLU A 366 14.56 -6.11 2.45
N THR A 367 15.81 -5.69 2.71
CA THR A 367 17.00 -6.45 2.31
C THR A 367 17.01 -7.85 2.92
N ILE A 368 16.72 -7.96 4.22
CA ILE A 368 16.60 -9.25 4.92
C ILE A 368 15.46 -10.08 4.33
N SER A 369 14.32 -9.46 4.03
CA SER A 369 13.19 -10.15 3.40
C SER A 369 13.54 -10.76 2.03
N LEU A 370 14.22 -9.98 1.18
CA LEU A 370 14.63 -10.43 -0.15
C LEU A 370 15.59 -11.61 -0.08
N ALA A 371 16.56 -11.57 0.84
CA ALA A 371 17.46 -12.69 1.07
C ALA A 371 16.70 -13.96 1.51
N GLY A 372 15.70 -13.82 2.37
CA GLY A 372 14.88 -14.94 2.84
C GLY A 372 13.95 -15.53 1.77
N LYS A 373 13.51 -14.74 0.80
CA LYS A 373 12.62 -15.17 -0.30
C LYS A 373 13.35 -15.92 -1.42
N GLN A 374 14.67 -16.06 -1.35
CA GLN A 374 15.41 -16.88 -2.29
C GLN A 374 15.06 -18.37 -2.10
N PRO A 375 14.96 -19.16 -3.19
CA PRO A 375 14.64 -20.58 -3.10
C PRO A 375 15.70 -21.34 -2.28
N PRO A 376 15.29 -22.32 -1.45
CA PRO A 376 16.23 -23.09 -0.65
C PRO A 376 17.03 -24.06 -1.52
N ALA A 377 18.20 -24.46 -1.02
CA ALA A 377 18.87 -25.65 -1.54
C ALA A 377 17.98 -26.90 -1.33
N PRO A 378 18.05 -27.92 -2.21
CA PRO A 378 17.18 -29.10 -2.12
C PRO A 378 17.15 -29.76 -0.73
N GLU A 379 18.31 -29.88 -0.08
CA GLU A 379 18.50 -30.46 1.25
C GLU A 379 17.94 -29.58 2.40
N ALA A 380 17.69 -28.30 2.14
CA ALA A 380 17.11 -27.35 3.09
C ALA A 380 15.62 -27.06 2.80
N CYS A 381 15.05 -27.69 1.77
CA CYS A 381 13.65 -27.51 1.40
C CYS A 381 12.71 -28.10 2.46
N LEU A 382 12.10 -27.24 3.27
CA LEU A 382 11.20 -27.66 4.34
C LEU A 382 9.97 -28.41 3.81
N TYR A 383 9.57 -28.18 2.56
CA TYR A 383 8.47 -28.91 1.93
C TYR A 383 8.78 -30.41 1.77
N ASP A 384 10.03 -30.74 1.46
CA ASP A 384 10.46 -32.14 1.23
C ASP A 384 10.83 -32.83 2.54
N LEU A 385 11.25 -32.06 3.54
CA LEU A 385 11.58 -32.55 4.88
C LEU A 385 10.36 -32.81 5.79
N LEU A 386 9.18 -32.31 5.41
CA LEU A 386 7.93 -32.53 6.13
C LEU A 386 7.03 -33.52 5.38
N SER A 387 6.45 -34.47 6.12
CA SER A 387 5.50 -35.43 5.56
C SER A 387 4.23 -34.73 5.05
N GLN A 388 3.44 -35.41 4.22
CA GLN A 388 2.14 -34.86 3.76
C GLN A 388 1.19 -34.56 4.94
N GLU A 389 1.16 -35.43 5.95
CA GLU A 389 0.32 -35.25 7.12
C GLU A 389 0.79 -34.05 7.97
N GLU A 390 2.10 -33.90 8.17
CA GLU A 390 2.70 -32.78 8.90
C GLU A 390 2.40 -31.44 8.21
N ARG A 391 2.53 -31.38 6.89
CA ARG A 391 2.19 -30.18 6.09
C ARG A 391 0.71 -29.83 6.22
N HIS A 392 -0.18 -30.80 6.16
CA HIS A 392 -1.62 -30.55 6.32
C HIS A 392 -1.97 -30.07 7.73
N ARG A 393 -1.33 -30.62 8.76
CA ARG A 393 -1.49 -30.15 10.14
C ARG A 393 -1.01 -28.71 10.31
N LEU A 394 0.13 -28.37 9.71
CA LEU A 394 0.68 -27.02 9.70
C LEU A 394 -0.24 -26.03 8.96
N GLU A 395 -0.77 -26.43 7.80
CA GLU A 395 -1.76 -25.65 7.03
C GLU A 395 -2.96 -25.27 7.90
N ARG A 396 -3.56 -26.26 8.57
CA ARG A 396 -4.68 -26.04 9.49
C ARG A 396 -4.31 -25.15 10.67
N MET A 397 -3.09 -25.29 11.22
CA MET A 397 -2.63 -24.47 12.34
C MET A 397 -2.47 -23.00 11.95
N VAL A 398 -1.81 -22.74 10.82
CA VAL A 398 -1.52 -21.39 10.34
C VAL A 398 -2.79 -20.71 9.84
N ARG A 399 -3.53 -21.36 8.93
CA ARG A 399 -4.71 -20.78 8.25
C ARG A 399 -5.95 -20.75 9.14
N GLY A 400 -6.03 -21.61 10.15
CA GLY A 400 -7.17 -21.67 11.06
C GLY A 400 -8.37 -22.41 10.46
N PRO A 401 -9.57 -22.23 11.04
CA PRO A 401 -10.78 -22.89 10.55
C PRO A 401 -11.19 -22.33 9.18
N GLU A 402 -11.55 -23.23 8.26
CA GLU A 402 -11.93 -22.90 6.88
C GLU A 402 -13.22 -23.62 6.49
N GLY A 403 -13.98 -23.03 5.56
CA GLY A 403 -15.17 -23.64 4.97
C GLY A 403 -16.44 -22.80 5.12
N PRO A 404 -17.55 -23.22 4.46
CA PRO A 404 -18.77 -22.41 4.36
C PRO A 404 -19.35 -21.98 5.71
N LEU A 405 -19.29 -22.87 6.71
CA LEU A 405 -19.75 -22.61 8.07
C LEU A 405 -18.93 -21.52 8.77
N PHE A 406 -17.61 -21.57 8.68
CA PHE A 406 -16.72 -20.59 9.32
C PHE A 406 -16.72 -19.24 8.60
N ARG A 407 -16.94 -19.25 7.28
CA ARG A 407 -17.18 -18.03 6.50
C ARG A 407 -18.48 -17.35 6.91
N PHE A 408 -19.56 -18.12 7.11
CA PHE A 408 -20.82 -17.60 7.60
C PHE A 408 -20.71 -16.98 9.00
N LEU A 409 -19.87 -17.56 9.88
CA LEU A 409 -19.61 -17.03 11.23
C LEU A 409 -18.57 -15.90 11.28
N ASN A 410 -18.08 -15.43 10.12
CA ASN A 410 -16.97 -14.46 10.01
C ASN A 410 -15.72 -14.86 10.82
N ALA A 411 -15.48 -16.17 10.95
CA ALA A 411 -14.40 -16.77 11.72
C ALA A 411 -13.25 -17.28 10.83
N GLU A 412 -13.43 -17.23 9.51
CA GLU A 412 -12.40 -17.51 8.52
C GLU A 412 -11.47 -16.29 8.38
N ALA A 413 -10.16 -16.49 8.47
CA ALA A 413 -9.20 -15.39 8.33
C ALA A 413 -9.24 -14.82 6.91
N GLU A 414 -9.40 -13.50 6.78
CA GLU A 414 -9.41 -12.78 5.49
C GLU A 414 -8.09 -12.98 4.72
N ASN A 415 -6.97 -13.06 5.45
CA ASN A 415 -5.63 -13.17 4.88
C ASN A 415 -5.00 -14.50 5.27
N LYS A 416 -4.77 -15.36 4.28
CA LYS A 416 -4.26 -16.71 4.51
C LYS A 416 -2.85 -16.82 3.96
N ALA A 417 -1.92 -17.22 4.84
CA ALA A 417 -0.58 -17.57 4.41
C ALA A 417 -0.61 -18.77 3.45
N ASP A 418 0.10 -18.67 2.33
CA ASP A 418 0.37 -19.81 1.46
C ASP A 418 1.50 -20.65 2.05
N VAL A 419 1.11 -21.56 2.94
CA VAL A 419 2.03 -22.44 3.67
C VAL A 419 2.92 -23.23 2.71
N ARG A 420 2.38 -23.72 1.59
CA ARG A 420 3.17 -24.52 0.64
C ARG A 420 4.18 -23.67 -0.10
N TRP A 421 3.82 -22.45 -0.46
CA TRP A 421 4.75 -21.53 -1.09
C TRP A 421 5.96 -21.26 -0.18
N TYR A 422 5.74 -20.90 1.08
CA TYR A 422 6.84 -20.64 2.02
C TYR A 422 7.75 -21.85 2.18
N LEU A 423 7.18 -23.04 2.35
CA LEU A 423 7.97 -24.27 2.53
C LEU A 423 8.81 -24.65 1.29
N ARG A 424 8.37 -24.25 0.08
CA ARG A 424 9.02 -24.64 -1.19
C ARG A 424 9.95 -23.57 -1.76
N ARG A 425 9.65 -22.30 -1.53
CA ARG A 425 10.21 -21.17 -2.31
C ARG A 425 11.04 -20.21 -1.48
N THR A 426 11.18 -20.44 -0.17
CA THR A 426 11.93 -19.55 0.71
C THR A 426 12.95 -20.31 1.54
N GLN A 427 13.97 -19.59 2.02
CA GLN A 427 14.96 -20.12 2.95
C GLN A 427 14.27 -20.67 4.21
N HIS A 428 14.85 -21.70 4.82
CA HIS A 428 14.22 -22.40 5.96
C HIS A 428 13.93 -21.49 7.15
N TRP A 429 14.85 -20.57 7.47
CA TRP A 429 14.66 -19.59 8.53
C TRP A 429 13.52 -18.62 8.20
N TYR A 430 13.41 -18.18 6.94
CA TYR A 430 12.35 -17.27 6.50
C TYR A 430 10.99 -17.95 6.53
N ALA A 431 10.89 -19.17 6.01
CA ALA A 431 9.68 -19.98 6.07
C ALA A 431 9.20 -20.18 7.52
N PHE A 432 10.12 -20.55 8.42
CA PHE A 432 9.81 -20.70 9.84
C PHE A 432 9.23 -19.41 10.43
N PHE A 433 9.94 -18.28 10.30
CA PHE A 433 9.49 -17.01 10.84
C PHE A 433 8.16 -16.60 10.24
N ALA A 434 8.00 -16.72 8.93
CA ALA A 434 6.80 -16.29 8.25
C ALA A 434 5.54 -17.06 8.68
N LEU A 435 5.63 -18.38 8.77
CA LEU A 435 4.52 -19.22 9.18
C LEU A 435 4.17 -19.04 10.66
N TRP A 436 5.19 -18.85 11.50
CA TRP A 436 4.99 -18.50 12.89
C TRP A 436 4.29 -17.14 13.04
N CYS A 437 4.73 -16.12 12.31
CA CYS A 437 4.13 -14.78 12.33
C CYS A 437 2.67 -14.80 11.85
N ALA A 438 2.39 -15.50 10.75
CA ALA A 438 1.02 -15.66 10.25
C ALA A 438 0.10 -16.33 11.30
N PHE A 439 0.62 -17.31 12.05
CA PHE A 439 -0.12 -17.91 13.15
C PHE A 439 -0.39 -16.92 14.31
N LEU A 440 0.60 -16.09 14.65
CA LEU A 440 0.48 -15.07 15.70
C LEU A 440 -0.54 -13.97 15.35
N GLU A 441 -0.45 -13.44 14.13
CA GLU A 441 -1.31 -12.36 13.62
C GLU A 441 -2.78 -12.76 13.68
N ARG A 442 -3.11 -13.98 13.23
CA ARG A 442 -4.46 -14.54 13.30
C ARG A 442 -5.02 -14.62 14.73
N ARG A 443 -4.13 -14.60 15.74
CA ARG A 443 -4.49 -14.60 17.17
C ARG A 443 -4.45 -13.20 17.80
N GLY A 444 -4.38 -12.14 16.99
CA GLY A 444 -4.40 -10.75 17.44
C GLY A 444 -3.09 -10.27 18.04
N TRP A 445 -1.96 -10.93 17.73
CA TRP A 445 -0.63 -10.44 18.11
C TRP A 445 -0.16 -9.44 17.06
N ARG A 446 -0.35 -8.15 17.35
CA ARG A 446 -0.15 -7.04 16.40
C ARG A 446 0.98 -6.08 16.78
N TYR A 447 1.64 -6.29 17.93
CA TYR A 447 2.70 -5.41 18.42
C TYR A 447 4.08 -6.03 18.20
N SER A 448 5.11 -5.20 18.13
CA SER A 448 6.53 -5.56 18.11
C SER A 448 7.24 -4.67 19.14
N VAL A 449 7.92 -5.27 20.12
CA VAL A 449 8.48 -4.52 21.26
C VAL A 449 9.72 -3.72 20.84
N ASP A 450 10.55 -4.31 20.00
CA ASP A 450 11.74 -3.70 19.40
C ASP A 450 11.39 -2.57 18.43
N LEU A 451 10.45 -2.75 17.50
CA LEU A 451 10.03 -1.67 16.59
C LEU A 451 9.34 -0.53 17.34
N GLU A 452 8.48 -0.85 18.31
CA GLU A 452 7.82 0.17 19.13
C GLU A 452 8.84 1.02 19.88
N ALA A 453 9.86 0.38 20.48
CA ALA A 453 10.95 1.07 21.14
C ALA A 453 11.79 1.91 20.17
N TRP A 454 12.12 1.37 18.99
CA TRP A 454 12.94 2.02 17.97
C TRP A 454 12.26 3.28 17.41
N ARG A 455 10.99 3.19 17.05
CA ARG A 455 10.23 4.34 16.54
C ARG A 455 10.10 5.43 17.57
N LEU A 456 9.81 5.06 18.82
CA LEU A 456 9.68 6.03 19.88
C LEU A 456 11.03 6.69 20.21
N ALA A 457 12.14 5.96 20.11
CA ALA A 457 13.47 6.55 20.22
C ALA A 457 13.70 7.59 19.12
N HIS A 458 13.38 7.27 17.87
CA HIS A 458 13.49 8.20 16.74
C HIS A 458 12.57 9.41 16.87
N SER A 459 11.29 9.23 17.23
CA SER A 459 10.34 10.33 17.36
C SER A 459 10.68 11.30 18.50
N LEU A 460 11.38 10.81 19.52
CA LEU A 460 11.91 11.62 20.62
C LEU A 460 13.34 12.15 20.36
N GLY A 461 13.89 11.97 19.16
CA GLY A 461 15.20 12.47 18.77
C GLY A 461 16.37 11.84 19.55
N LYS A 462 16.24 10.59 19.99
CA LYS A 462 17.33 9.86 20.65
C LYS A 462 18.41 9.47 19.65
N HIS A 463 19.63 9.29 20.13
CA HIS A 463 20.69 8.70 19.33
C HIS A 463 20.44 7.19 19.23
N VAL A 464 20.10 6.69 18.04
CA VAL A 464 19.81 5.28 17.81
C VAL A 464 20.97 4.60 17.10
N LEU A 465 21.44 3.47 17.62
CA LEU A 465 22.56 2.70 17.09
C LEU A 465 22.19 1.23 16.89
N ALA A 466 22.75 0.63 15.85
CA ALA A 466 22.67 -0.80 15.57
C ALA A 466 23.97 -1.49 16.05
N MET A 467 23.85 -2.60 16.77
CA MET A 467 24.99 -3.39 17.23
C MET A 467 25.42 -4.47 16.24
N GLU A 468 24.70 -4.67 15.15
CA GLU A 468 25.02 -5.58 14.04
C GLU A 468 24.69 -4.88 12.73
N ASP A 469 25.52 -5.12 11.72
CA ASP A 469 25.19 -4.80 10.34
C ASP A 469 24.27 -5.85 9.72
N ILE A 470 23.79 -5.58 8.51
CA ILE A 470 22.83 -6.44 7.81
C ILE A 470 23.44 -7.82 7.49
N GLU A 471 24.73 -7.90 7.16
CA GLU A 471 25.36 -9.17 6.80
C GLU A 471 25.57 -10.05 8.03
N GLU A 472 25.97 -9.46 9.16
CA GLU A 472 26.06 -10.14 10.46
C GLU A 472 24.70 -10.70 10.89
N GLN A 473 23.61 -9.94 10.68
CA GLN A 473 22.25 -10.44 10.93
C GLN A 473 21.85 -11.57 9.98
N LEU A 474 22.18 -11.46 8.69
CA LEU A 474 21.90 -12.51 7.70
C LEU A 474 22.69 -13.79 8.00
N GLU A 475 23.94 -13.68 8.44
CA GLU A 475 24.76 -14.81 8.86
C GLU A 475 24.12 -15.53 10.05
N ALA A 476 23.66 -14.79 11.06
CA ALA A 476 22.94 -15.36 12.20
C ALA A 476 21.65 -16.10 11.79
N LEU A 477 20.89 -15.54 10.83
CA LEU A 477 19.69 -16.17 10.29
C LEU A 477 20.00 -17.44 9.47
N ARG A 478 21.04 -17.39 8.63
CA ARG A 478 21.53 -18.54 7.85
C ARG A 478 22.05 -19.66 8.76
N ALA A 479 22.64 -19.33 9.90
CA ALA A 479 23.15 -20.28 10.89
C ALA A 479 22.06 -21.04 11.66
N VAL A 480 20.78 -20.67 11.52
CA VAL A 480 19.67 -21.39 12.14
C VAL A 480 19.63 -22.83 11.61
N PRO A 481 19.71 -23.87 12.48
CA PRO A 481 19.73 -25.25 11.99
C PRO A 481 18.40 -25.65 11.35
N VAL A 482 18.47 -26.16 10.10
CA VAL A 482 17.29 -26.63 9.34
C VAL A 482 16.46 -27.62 10.16
N GLN A 483 17.10 -28.59 10.83
CA GLN A 483 16.39 -29.59 11.62
C GLN A 483 15.61 -29.00 12.79
N ARG A 484 16.08 -27.89 13.39
CA ARG A 484 15.31 -27.21 14.44
C ARG A 484 14.08 -26.51 13.87
N ALA A 485 14.20 -25.88 12.69
CA ALA A 485 13.05 -25.33 11.97
C ALA A 485 12.02 -26.42 11.64
N VAL A 486 12.46 -27.57 11.10
CA VAL A 486 11.61 -28.73 10.82
C VAL A 486 10.90 -29.22 12.08
N ASN A 487 11.64 -29.44 13.18
CA ASN A 487 11.07 -29.92 14.44
C ASN A 487 10.03 -28.93 15.00
N HIS A 488 10.30 -27.63 14.90
CA HIS A 488 9.36 -26.60 15.35
C HIS A 488 8.05 -26.60 14.54
N LEU A 489 8.14 -26.72 13.21
CA LEU A 489 6.98 -26.79 12.32
C LEU A 489 6.19 -28.10 12.50
N ARG A 490 6.89 -29.23 12.67
CA ARG A 490 6.29 -30.54 12.98
C ARG A 490 5.45 -30.50 14.26
N ASN A 491 5.95 -29.79 15.27
CA ASN A 491 5.30 -29.65 16.58
C ASN A 491 4.31 -28.46 16.65
N CYS A 492 3.77 -28.00 15.51
CA CYS A 492 2.86 -26.85 15.46
C CYS A 492 1.61 -26.97 16.34
N ALA A 493 1.18 -28.19 16.68
CA ALA A 493 0.09 -28.44 17.63
C ALA A 493 0.34 -27.85 19.03
N LEU A 494 1.62 -27.69 19.42
CA LEU A 494 2.02 -27.19 20.73
C LEU A 494 2.16 -25.65 20.76
N TRP A 495 2.18 -24.98 19.61
CA TRP A 495 2.29 -23.52 19.48
C TRP A 495 1.34 -22.73 20.40
N PRO A 496 0.04 -23.08 20.55
CA PRO A 496 -0.86 -22.36 21.44
C PRO A 496 -0.50 -22.45 22.93
N ALA A 497 0.11 -23.55 23.36
CA ALA A 497 0.58 -23.72 24.73
C ALA A 497 1.84 -22.89 24.98
N TYR A 498 2.81 -22.97 24.07
CA TYR A 498 4.04 -22.17 24.12
C TYR A 498 3.75 -20.68 24.13
N LEU A 499 2.82 -20.24 23.27
CA LEU A 499 2.42 -18.84 23.18
C LEU A 499 1.94 -18.28 24.53
N ARG A 500 1.06 -19.03 25.21
CA ARG A 500 0.50 -18.64 26.51
C ARG A 500 1.55 -18.62 27.60
N ALA A 501 2.42 -19.63 27.64
CA ALA A 501 3.51 -19.71 28.61
C ALA A 501 4.51 -18.55 28.43
N ASN A 502 4.98 -18.33 27.20
CA ASN A 502 5.92 -17.25 26.88
C ASN A 502 5.33 -15.86 27.16
N ALA A 503 4.09 -15.59 26.76
CA ALA A 503 3.45 -14.31 27.04
C ALA A 503 3.37 -14.03 28.55
N ARG A 504 3.02 -15.06 29.34
CA ARG A 504 2.92 -14.94 30.81
C ARG A 504 4.29 -14.68 31.44
N ALA A 505 5.32 -15.41 31.03
CA ALA A 505 6.68 -15.22 31.54
C ALA A 505 7.24 -13.84 31.16
N TYR A 506 7.07 -13.42 29.91
CA TYR A 506 7.52 -12.12 29.42
C TYR A 506 6.85 -10.96 30.17
N LEU A 507 5.52 -10.99 30.33
CA LEU A 507 4.78 -9.99 31.11
C LEU A 507 5.11 -9.99 32.60
N ALA A 508 5.66 -11.09 33.12
CA ALA A 508 6.13 -11.18 34.51
C ALA A 508 7.56 -10.65 34.69
N GLY A 509 8.33 -10.47 33.61
CA GLY A 509 9.78 -10.26 33.70
C GLY A 509 10.55 -11.53 34.13
N ASP A 510 9.95 -12.71 33.91
CA ASP A 510 10.50 -14.01 34.32
C ASP A 510 11.40 -14.58 33.22
N LEU A 511 12.67 -14.16 33.24
CA LEU A 511 13.68 -14.57 32.25
C LEU A 511 13.93 -16.09 32.27
N MET A 512 13.92 -16.72 33.45
CA MET A 512 14.08 -18.18 33.57
C MET A 512 12.85 -18.93 33.07
N GLY A 513 11.65 -18.37 33.30
CA GLY A 513 10.41 -18.87 32.72
C GLY A 513 10.39 -18.86 31.18
N LEU A 514 11.17 -17.97 30.55
CA LEU A 514 11.37 -17.96 29.09
C LEU A 514 12.38 -19.04 28.63
N MET A 515 13.19 -19.62 29.53
CA MET A 515 14.06 -20.77 29.25
C MET A 515 13.32 -22.11 29.27
N GLY A 516 12.22 -22.23 30.02
CA GLY A 516 11.38 -23.43 30.04
C GLY A 516 10.74 -23.80 28.69
N THR A 517 10.99 -22.97 27.66
CA THR A 517 10.58 -23.13 26.26
C THR A 517 11.76 -22.96 25.27
N SER A 518 12.99 -22.74 25.74
CA SER A 518 14.16 -22.40 24.89
C SER A 518 14.74 -23.59 24.11
N THR A 519 14.34 -24.82 24.45
CA THR A 519 14.67 -26.02 23.67
C THR A 519 13.92 -26.10 22.33
N GLU A 520 12.92 -25.25 22.08
CA GLU A 520 11.97 -25.43 20.96
C GLU A 520 11.99 -24.31 19.91
N PHE A 521 12.54 -23.14 20.21
CA PHE A 521 12.70 -22.08 19.21
C PHE A 521 13.96 -22.32 18.35
N PRO A 522 13.87 -22.31 17.01
CA PRO A 522 14.99 -22.62 16.12
C PRO A 522 16.23 -21.74 16.31
N THR A 523 16.02 -20.46 16.67
CA THR A 523 17.08 -19.45 16.79
C THR A 523 17.82 -19.44 18.14
N ARG A 524 17.33 -20.18 19.14
CA ARG A 524 17.93 -20.21 20.49
C ARG A 524 18.94 -21.35 20.62
N THR A 525 20.11 -21.20 20.01
CA THR A 525 21.22 -22.16 20.13
C THR A 525 22.43 -21.50 20.78
N GLY A 526 23.25 -22.27 21.51
CA GLY A 526 24.47 -21.75 22.13
C GLY A 526 25.47 -21.17 21.11
N HIS A 527 25.51 -21.74 19.91
CA HIS A 527 26.35 -21.28 18.81
C HIS A 527 25.88 -19.96 18.20
N ILE A 528 24.56 -19.69 18.18
CA ILE A 528 24.00 -18.41 17.68
C ILE A 528 24.03 -17.34 18.78
N ILE A 529 23.73 -17.71 20.01
CA ILE A 529 23.59 -16.75 21.12
C ILE A 529 24.96 -16.32 21.67
N GLY A 530 25.87 -17.26 21.98
CA GLY A 530 27.11 -16.92 22.68
C GLY A 530 28.06 -16.02 21.89
N ALA A 531 28.25 -16.28 20.58
CA ALA A 531 29.09 -15.46 19.72
C ALA A 531 28.50 -14.06 19.50
N ARG A 532 27.17 -13.96 19.38
CA ARG A 532 26.46 -12.67 19.26
C ARG A 532 26.49 -11.88 20.56
N ASP A 533 26.32 -12.53 21.70
CA ASP A 533 26.40 -11.88 23.02
C ASP A 533 27.75 -11.20 23.26
N GLN A 534 28.85 -11.84 22.84
CA GLN A 534 30.17 -11.22 22.93
C GLN A 534 30.28 -9.97 22.05
N ARG A 535 29.81 -10.03 20.80
CA ARG A 535 29.78 -8.87 19.89
C ARG A 535 28.92 -7.74 20.46
N PHE A 536 27.73 -8.08 20.98
CA PHE A 536 26.84 -7.13 21.62
C PHE A 536 27.51 -6.47 22.83
N ARG A 537 28.15 -7.25 23.71
CA ARG A 537 28.91 -6.75 24.87
C ARG A 537 29.93 -5.71 24.41
N GLU A 538 30.82 -6.06 23.48
CA GLU A 538 31.89 -5.17 22.99
C GLU A 538 31.35 -3.86 22.42
N ARG A 539 30.22 -3.90 21.71
CA ARG A 539 29.63 -2.72 21.05
C ARG A 539 28.77 -1.88 22.00
N MET A 540 28.15 -2.47 23.02
CA MET A 540 27.28 -1.73 23.95
C MET A 540 28.04 -1.11 25.13
N VAL A 541 29.07 -1.79 25.65
CA VAL A 541 29.75 -1.40 26.90
C VAL A 541 30.24 0.06 26.87
N PRO A 542 30.88 0.59 25.81
CA PRO A 542 31.33 1.98 25.79
C PRO A 542 30.19 2.98 26.08
N TYR A 543 29.01 2.76 25.49
CA TYR A 543 27.84 3.62 25.71
C TYR A 543 27.19 3.39 27.08
N LEU A 544 27.21 2.15 27.59
CA LEU A 544 26.69 1.86 28.92
C LEU A 544 27.53 2.54 30.02
N GLU A 545 28.85 2.60 29.85
CA GLU A 545 29.80 3.29 30.75
C GLU A 545 29.69 4.82 30.68
N GLU A 546 29.29 5.39 29.54
CA GLU A 546 28.97 6.81 29.43
C GLU A 546 27.76 7.22 30.28
N GLY A 547 26.85 6.26 30.55
CA GLY A 547 25.61 6.51 31.27
C GLY A 547 24.49 6.94 30.32
N ARG A 548 23.24 6.90 30.83
CA ARG A 548 22.04 7.33 30.09
C ARG A 548 21.86 6.60 28.75
N ALA A 549 22.35 5.36 28.67
CA ALA A 549 22.18 4.49 27.51
C ALA A 549 21.16 3.37 27.80
N LEU A 550 20.48 2.88 26.76
CA LEU A 550 19.64 1.70 26.82
C LEU A 550 20.02 0.73 25.70
N ALA A 551 20.47 -0.48 26.06
CA ALA A 551 20.63 -1.57 25.11
C ALA A 551 19.37 -2.45 25.07
N LEU A 552 18.81 -2.66 23.88
CA LEU A 552 17.65 -3.51 23.63
C LEU A 552 18.06 -4.70 22.77
N VAL A 553 18.01 -5.87 23.38
CA VAL A 553 18.35 -7.17 22.77
C VAL A 553 17.18 -8.12 22.88
N GLY A 554 17.07 -9.09 21.99
CA GLY A 554 16.13 -10.18 22.07
C GLY A 554 16.24 -10.87 23.42
N SER A 555 15.10 -11.17 24.05
CA SER A 555 15.06 -11.60 25.45
C SER A 555 15.93 -12.80 25.81
N ALA A 556 16.33 -13.63 24.84
CA ALA A 556 17.21 -14.77 25.07
C ALA A 556 18.66 -14.34 25.39
N HIS A 557 19.14 -13.25 24.79
CA HIS A 557 20.50 -12.72 24.96
C HIS A 557 20.76 -12.20 26.37
N LEU A 558 19.71 -11.70 27.04
CA LEU A 558 19.77 -11.24 28.44
C LEU A 558 20.20 -12.30 29.45
N LEU A 559 20.15 -13.58 29.10
CA LEU A 559 20.59 -14.63 30.01
C LEU A 559 22.08 -14.53 30.28
N ASN A 560 22.88 -14.44 29.22
CA ASN A 560 24.33 -14.36 29.31
C ASN A 560 24.80 -12.92 29.47
N LEU A 561 24.18 -11.96 28.78
CA LEU A 561 24.62 -10.56 28.82
C LEU A 561 24.57 -9.97 30.24
N ARG A 562 23.65 -10.43 31.10
CA ARG A 562 23.62 -9.96 32.50
C ARG A 562 24.89 -10.35 33.26
N SER A 563 25.31 -11.61 33.17
CA SER A 563 26.54 -12.05 33.85
C SER A 563 27.78 -11.44 33.21
N MET A 564 27.80 -11.29 31.88
CA MET A 564 28.90 -10.63 31.17
C MET A 564 29.06 -9.15 31.59
N LEU A 565 27.95 -8.43 31.79
CA LEU A 565 27.99 -7.06 32.28
C LEU A 565 28.37 -6.98 33.77
N GLU A 566 28.01 -7.98 34.59
CA GLU A 566 28.51 -8.09 35.98
C GLU A 566 30.04 -8.29 36.00
N GLU A 567 30.58 -9.12 35.09
CA GLU A 567 32.03 -9.29 34.91
C GLU A 567 32.72 -7.99 34.47
N ASP A 568 32.05 -7.15 33.68
CA ASP A 568 32.51 -5.80 33.31
C ASP A 568 32.39 -4.77 34.46
N GLY A 569 31.96 -5.19 35.65
CA GLY A 569 31.87 -4.34 36.84
C GLY A 569 30.59 -3.54 36.97
N PHE A 570 29.55 -3.83 36.17
CA PHE A 570 28.23 -3.23 36.37
C PHE A 570 27.47 -3.90 37.51
N THR A 571 26.79 -3.11 38.34
CA THR A 571 25.75 -3.62 39.23
C THR A 571 24.45 -3.77 38.44
N VAL A 572 23.99 -5.01 38.25
CA VAL A 572 22.83 -5.34 37.41
C VAL A 572 21.59 -5.59 38.27
N THR A 573 20.62 -4.65 38.25
CA THR A 573 19.42 -4.72 39.10
C THR A 573 18.13 -4.80 38.28
N PRO A 574 17.29 -5.84 38.44
CA PRO A 574 16.02 -5.94 37.72
C PRO A 574 15.04 -4.82 38.11
N GLN A 575 14.30 -4.30 37.13
CA GLN A 575 13.33 -3.22 37.30
C GLN A 575 11.87 -3.71 37.18
N ASN A 576 10.94 -2.95 37.73
CA ASN A 576 9.48 -3.12 37.52
C ASN A 576 8.89 -4.51 37.86
N ARG A 577 9.53 -5.30 38.73
CA ARG A 577 9.04 -6.64 39.10
C ARG A 577 7.81 -6.59 40.00
N SER A 578 6.87 -7.51 39.75
CA SER A 578 5.77 -7.78 40.69
C SER A 578 6.30 -8.39 42.00
N LEU A 579 5.54 -8.26 43.10
CA LEU A 579 5.84 -8.90 44.39
C LEU A 579 6.15 -10.41 44.24
N TRP A 580 5.39 -11.11 43.40
CA TRP A 580 5.58 -12.55 43.13
C TRP A 580 6.86 -12.88 42.34
N GLY A 581 7.35 -11.97 41.49
CA GLY A 581 8.60 -12.13 40.75
C GLY A 581 9.88 -11.87 41.55
N ARG A 582 9.76 -11.31 42.77
CA ARG A 582 10.88 -11.18 43.72
C ARG A 582 11.13 -12.47 44.51
N ILE A 583 10.07 -13.25 44.77
CA ILE A 583 10.13 -14.44 45.63
C ILE A 583 10.75 -15.65 44.89
N ARG A 584 10.62 -15.72 43.56
CA ARG A 584 11.02 -16.90 42.76
C ARG A 584 12.49 -16.94 42.36
N ASN A 585 13.24 -15.85 42.52
CA ASN A 585 14.67 -15.76 42.15
C ASN A 585 15.64 -15.88 43.34
N TYR A 586 15.11 -16.06 44.56
CA TYR A 586 15.89 -16.34 45.77
C TYR A 586 15.76 -17.81 46.21
N GLY A 587 15.42 -18.71 45.28
CA GLY A 587 15.28 -20.15 45.51
C GLY A 587 16.14 -20.94 44.55
#